data_AF-A0A2M7HEB1-F1
#
_entry.id   AF-A0A2M7HEB1-F1
#
_cell.length_a   1.000
_cell.length_b   1.000
_cell.length_c   1.000
_cell.angle_alpha   90.00
_cell.angle_beta   90.00
_cell.angle_gamma   90.00
#
_symmetry.space_group_name_H-M   'P 1'
#
loop_
_entity.id
_entity.type
_entity.pdbx_description
1 polymer ?
#
loop_
_entity_poly.entity_id
_entity_poly.type
_entity_poly.pdbx_seq_one_letter_code
_entity_poly.pdbx_strand_id
1 'polypeptide(L)'
;MKHFCRETSRLFSDGYERKLTLFERLRVRLHLWMCNPCSNYASSLKVLDRLLAGMRKRADEQAPCLSAKDRQRIQLALKDLAQSDS
;
A
#
# COMPACT_ATOMS: atom_id res chain seq x y z
N MET A 1 -17.04 -7.04 21.93
CA MET A 1 -16.99 -5.67 21.38
C MET A 1 -16.96 -5.73 19.85
N LYS A 2 -18.11 -5.62 19.16
CA LYS A 2 -18.18 -5.69 17.68
C LYS A 2 -17.68 -4.42 16.97
N HIS A 3 -17.88 -3.25 17.57
CA HIS A 3 -17.48 -1.97 16.98
C HIS A 3 -15.96 -1.85 16.81
N PHE A 4 -15.20 -2.24 17.84
CA PHE A 4 -13.75 -2.13 17.82
C PHE A 4 -13.08 -3.07 16.79
N CYS A 5 -13.65 -4.25 16.55
CA CYS A 5 -13.17 -5.16 15.50
C CYS A 5 -13.33 -4.53 14.11
N ARG A 6 -14.49 -3.91 13.83
CA ARG A 6 -14.79 -3.26 12.55
C ARG A 6 -13.91 -2.03 12.33
N GLU A 7 -13.66 -1.26 13.39
CA GLU A 7 -12.74 -0.12 13.38
C GLU A 7 -11.29 -0.56 13.16
N THR A 8 -10.87 -1.66 13.79
CA THR A 8 -9.54 -2.26 13.58
C THR A 8 -9.35 -2.72 12.15
N SER A 9 -10.34 -3.40 11.55
CA SER A 9 -10.31 -3.80 10.13
C SER A 9 -10.22 -2.59 9.21
N ARG A 10 -10.95 -1.49 9.53
CA ARG A 10 -10.90 -0.25 8.75
C ARG A 10 -9.52 0.42 8.84
N LEU A 11 -8.99 0.59 10.05
CA LEU A 11 -7.63 1.10 10.28
C LEU A 11 -6.57 0.23 9.61
N PHE A 12 -6.77 -1.09 9.57
CA PHE A 12 -5.87 -2.00 8.87
C PHE A 12 -5.88 -1.76 7.35
N SER A 13 -7.07 -1.58 6.76
CA SER A 13 -7.22 -1.25 5.33
C SER A 13 -6.61 0.11 5.01
N ASP A 14 -6.93 1.12 5.83
CA ASP A 14 -6.36 2.46 5.69
C ASP A 14 -4.84 2.45 5.88
N GLY A 15 -4.31 1.51 6.68
CA GLY A 15 -2.88 1.28 6.86
C GLY A 15 -2.11 0.78 5.66
N TYR A 16 -2.81 0.18 4.69
CA TYR A 16 -2.24 -0.25 3.42
C TYR A 16 -2.27 0.88 2.38
N GLU A 17 -3.28 1.75 2.41
CA GLU A 17 -3.36 2.91 1.52
C GLU A 17 -2.60 4.14 2.05
N ARG A 18 -2.51 4.30 3.37
CA ARG A 18 -1.97 5.48 4.04
C ARG A 18 -1.09 5.09 5.22
N LYS A 19 -0.06 5.90 5.51
CA LYS A 19 0.75 5.74 6.73
C LYS A 19 -0.12 6.01 7.95
N LEU A 20 -0.52 4.94 8.66
CA LEU A 20 -1.10 5.03 10.00
C LEU A 20 -0.16 5.81 10.93
N THR A 21 -0.74 6.60 11.82
CA THR A 21 0.01 7.23 12.91
C THR A 21 0.49 6.17 13.92
N LEU A 22 1.57 6.47 14.64
CA LEU A 22 2.16 5.53 15.61
C LEU A 22 1.16 5.10 16.69
N PHE A 23 0.26 5.99 17.09
CA PHE A 23 -0.79 5.75 18.09
C PHE A 23 -1.84 4.75 17.58
N GLU A 24 -2.32 4.90 16.35
CA GLU A 24 -3.29 3.96 15.74
C GLU A 24 -2.67 2.57 15.63
N ARG A 25 -1.39 2.50 15.29
CA ARG A 25 -0.64 1.23 15.21
C ARG A 25 -0.53 0.53 16.55
N LEU A 26 -0.32 1.28 17.63
CA LEU A 26 -0.27 0.74 18.99
C LEU A 26 -1.64 0.23 19.45
N ARG A 27 -2.69 1.01 19.20
CA ARG A 27 -4.09 0.67 19.53
C ARG A 27 -4.54 -0.61 18.84
N VAL A 28 -4.22 -0.75 17.55
CA VAL A 28 -4.49 -1.96 16.76
C VAL A 28 -3.73 -3.16 17.34
N ARG A 29 -2.43 -3.01 17.65
CA ARG A 29 -1.63 -4.10 18.29
C ARG A 29 -2.23 -4.60 19.59
N LEU A 30 -2.63 -3.69 20.48
CA LEU A 30 -3.26 -4.05 21.75
C LEU A 30 -4.55 -4.84 21.53
N HIS A 31 -5.38 -4.42 20.57
CA HIS A 31 -6.62 -5.14 20.26
C HIS A 31 -6.38 -6.52 19.65
N LEU A 32 -5.43 -6.65 18.71
CA LEU A 32 -5.06 -7.96 18.16
C LEU A 32 -4.60 -8.92 19.26
N TRP A 33 -3.96 -8.40 20.31
CA TRP A 33 -3.50 -9.22 21.43
C TRP A 33 -4.66 -9.73 22.31
N MET A 34 -5.73 -8.95 22.46
CA MET A 34 -6.91 -9.31 23.24
C MET A 34 -8.01 -10.02 22.41
N CYS A 35 -7.88 -10.03 21.08
CA CYS A 35 -8.90 -10.51 20.16
C CYS A 35 -8.32 -11.50 19.14
N ASN A 36 -8.41 -12.79 19.47
CA ASN A 36 -7.98 -13.90 18.60
C ASN A 36 -8.50 -13.84 17.15
N PRO A 37 -9.79 -13.55 16.87
CA PRO A 37 -10.26 -13.51 15.49
C PRO A 37 -9.62 -12.38 14.68
N CYS A 38 -9.39 -11.22 15.30
CA CYS A 38 -8.69 -10.10 14.66
C CYS A 38 -7.19 -10.40 14.46
N SER A 39 -6.56 -11.12 15.40
CA SER A 39 -5.17 -11.59 15.26
C SER A 39 -4.99 -12.54 14.08
N ASN A 40 -5.92 -13.49 13.92
CA ASN A 40 -5.90 -14.45 12.82
C ASN A 40 -6.06 -13.74 11.46
N TYR A 41 -7.03 -12.83 11.36
CA TYR A 41 -7.24 -12.01 10.16
C TYR A 41 -6.01 -11.19 9.78
N ALA A 42 -5.39 -10.53 10.75
CA ALA A 42 -4.18 -9.75 10.52
C ALA A 42 -2.98 -10.63 10.08
N SER A 43 -2.93 -11.87 10.54
CA SER A 43 -1.90 -12.83 10.14
C SER A 43 -2.08 -13.25 8.68
N SER A 44 -3.32 -13.54 8.25
CA SER A 44 -3.63 -13.82 6.84
C SER A 44 -3.29 -12.65 5.92
N LEU A 45 -3.59 -11.42 6.33
CA LEU A 45 -3.23 -10.22 5.56
C LEU A 45 -1.71 -10.05 5.43
N LYS A 46 -0.92 -10.32 6.48
CA LYS A 46 0.55 -10.26 6.39
C LYS A 46 1.12 -11.28 5.41
N VAL A 47 0.52 -12.46 5.32
CA VAL A 47 0.92 -13.47 4.33
C VAL A 47 0.62 -12.96 2.93
N LEU A 48 -0.58 -12.44 2.70
CA LEU A 48 -0.97 -11.87 1.41
C LEU A 48 -0.05 -10.72 1.00
N ASP A 49 0.24 -9.79 1.90
CA ASP A 49 1.14 -8.67 1.65
C ASP A 49 2.57 -9.13 1.33
N ARG A 50 3.09 -10.14 2.03
CA ARG A 50 4.40 -10.70 1.72
C ARG A 50 4.45 -11.31 0.31
N LEU A 51 3.39 -12.01 -0.09
CA LEU A 51 3.28 -12.57 -1.43
C LEU A 51 3.21 -11.46 -2.48
N LEU A 52 2.34 -10.46 -2.26
CA LEU A 52 2.19 -9.30 -3.15
C LEU A 52 3.47 -8.47 -3.24
N ALA A 53 4.19 -8.27 -2.14
CA ALA A 53 5.47 -7.57 -2.13
C ALA A 53 6.54 -8.34 -2.92
N GLY A 54 6.58 -9.67 -2.79
CA GLY A 54 7.46 -10.53 -3.59
C GLY A 54 7.12 -10.47 -5.09
N MET A 55 5.84 -10.48 -5.44
CA MET A 55 5.36 -10.32 -6.81
C MET A 55 5.67 -8.93 -7.35
N ARG A 56 5.45 -7.87 -6.57
CA ARG A 56 5.77 -6.48 -6.94
C ARG A 56 7.26 -6.32 -7.18
N LYS A 57 8.11 -6.90 -6.34
CA LYS A 57 9.57 -6.86 -6.55
C LYS A 57 9.96 -7.53 -7.88
N ARG A 58 9.40 -8.70 -8.17
CA ARG A 58 9.63 -9.39 -9.46
C ARG A 58 9.06 -8.61 -10.65
N ALA A 59 7.89 -8.01 -10.49
CA ALA A 59 7.25 -7.19 -11.50
C ALA A 59 7.98 -5.86 -11.73
N ASP A 60 8.69 -5.34 -10.72
CA ASP A 60 9.58 -4.18 -10.83
C ASP A 60 10.91 -4.56 -11.50
N GLU A 61 11.47 -5.72 -11.15
CA GLU A 61 12.66 -6.31 -11.80
C GLU A 61 12.39 -6.70 -13.27
N GLN A 62 11.17 -7.15 -13.57
CA GLN A 62 10.68 -7.47 -14.91
C GLN A 62 9.90 -6.32 -15.54
N ALA A 63 9.79 -5.18 -14.84
CA ALA A 63 9.09 -4.04 -15.41
C ALA A 63 9.85 -3.68 -16.67
N PRO A 64 9.20 -3.68 -17.84
CA PRO A 64 9.84 -3.14 -19.02
C PRO A 64 10.18 -1.69 -18.69
N CYS A 65 11.46 -1.43 -18.43
CA CYS A 65 11.99 -0.09 -18.41
C CYS A 65 11.56 0.53 -19.73
N LEU A 66 10.82 1.65 -19.66
CA LEU A 66 10.46 2.42 -20.84
C LEU A 66 11.70 2.51 -21.73
N SER A 67 11.58 2.02 -22.97
CA SER A 67 12.67 2.15 -23.94
C SER A 67 13.09 3.62 -23.96
N ALA A 68 14.39 3.88 -24.12
CA ALA A 68 14.92 5.25 -24.09
C ALA A 68 14.12 6.20 -25.01
N LYS A 69 13.60 5.65 -26.13
CA LYS A 69 12.74 6.35 -27.09
C LYS A 69 11.36 6.71 -26.52
N ASP A 70 10.70 5.82 -25.79
CA ASP A 70 9.38 6.09 -25.20
C ASP A 70 9.48 7.09 -24.05
N ARG A 71 10.56 7.00 -23.26
CA ARG A 71 10.85 7.95 -22.19
C ARG A 71 11.08 9.37 -22.72
N GLN A 72 11.79 9.50 -23.85
CA GLN A 72 11.99 10.78 -24.52
C GLN A 72 10.68 11.37 -25.05
N ARG A 73 9.78 10.55 -25.61
CA ARG A 73 8.45 11.01 -26.08
C ARG A 73 7.61 11.58 -24.94
N ILE A 74 7.59 10.90 -23.80
CA ILE A 74 6.87 11.36 -22.60
C ILE A 74 7.48 12.67 -22.08
N GLN A 75 8.81 12.78 -22.02
CA GLN A 75 9.46 14.01 -21.59
C GLN A 75 9.20 15.20 -22.51
N LEU A 76 9.16 14.98 -23.82
CA LEU A 76 8.83 16.03 -24.79
C LEU A 76 7.39 16.51 -24.60
N ALA A 77 6.44 15.58 -24.51
CA ALA A 77 5.03 15.91 -24.27
C ALA A 77 4.82 16.68 -22.95
N LEU A 78 5.55 16.32 -21.88
CA LEU A 78 5.49 17.06 -20.61
C LEU A 78 6.06 18.48 -20.73
N LYS A 79 7.09 18.70 -21.54
CA LYS A 79 7.64 20.03 -21.80
C LYS A 79 6.68 20.88 -22.63
N ASP A 80 6.06 20.30 -23.66
CA ASP A 80 5.09 20.99 -24.51
C ASP A 80 3.86 21.43 -23.69
N LEU A 81 3.39 20.58 -22.77
CA LEU A 81 2.32 20.92 -21.83
C LEU A 81 2.73 22.04 -20.86
N ALA A 82 3.94 21.97 -20.30
CA ALA A 82 4.45 23.03 -19.42
C ALA A 82 4.64 24.38 -20.14
N GLN A 83 4.81 24.38 -21.46
CA GLN A 83 4.92 25.58 -22.28
C GLN A 83 3.58 26.13 -22.76
N SER A 84 2.50 25.34 -22.71
CA SER A 84 1.16 25.78 -23.13
C SER A 84 0.32 26.35 -21.98
N ASP A 85 0.75 26.18 -20.73
CA ASP A 85 0.20 26.83 -19.52
C ASP A 85 0.89 28.16 -19.16
N SER A 86 1.77 28.70 -20.03
CA SER A 86 2.40 30.04 -19.91
C SER A 86 2.04 30.92 -21.09
#